data_AF-A0A0N4WY22-F1
#
_entry.id   AF-A0A0N4WY22-F1
#
_cell.length_a   1.000
_cell.length_b   1.000
_cell.length_c   1.000
_cell.angle_alpha   90.00
_cell.angle_beta   90.00
_cell.angle_gamma   90.00
#
_symmetry.space_group_name_H-M   'P 1'
#
loop_
_entity.id
_entity.type
_entity.pdbx_description
1 polymer ?
#
loop_
_entity_poly.entity_id
_entity_poly.type
_entity_poly.pdbx_seq_one_letter_code
_entity_poly.pdbx_strand_id
1 'polypeptide(L)'
;MKIANEAFKMLSGKAHWNGKPAVRIYGWKDAKMQGPIVTFNLLRDDGSFTGYSEVAKMASLYGIDLRTGCFCNSGACQMYLEHSNDQLRHYFEGGKECGDSMDLMDGRPTGAVRISFGRQSTAEDVDALEQMIDYCFLGVQLPIDIDSPLKITSYSAVVSRIVIYPVKSCRGIVLDK
;
A
#
# COMPACT_ATOMS: atom_id res chain seq x y z
N MET A 1 3.65 22.36 -1.16
CA MET A 1 3.18 22.00 -2.52
C MET A 1 1.70 21.62 -2.45
N LYS A 2 0.81 22.20 -3.28
CA LYS A 2 -0.66 22.08 -3.08
C LYS A 2 -1.17 20.63 -3.18
N ILE A 3 -0.75 19.89 -4.20
CA ILE A 3 -1.19 18.50 -4.46
C ILE A 3 -0.72 17.49 -3.40
N ALA A 4 0.52 17.61 -2.91
CA ALA A 4 1.00 16.70 -1.86
C ALA A 4 0.19 16.86 -0.56
N ASN A 5 -0.21 18.09 -0.24
CA ASN A 5 -1.06 18.37 0.91
C ASN A 5 -2.50 17.87 0.72
N GLU A 6 -3.00 17.89 -0.50
CA GLU A 6 -4.30 17.31 -0.86
C GLU A 6 -4.29 15.79 -0.68
N ALA A 7 -3.29 15.10 -1.21
CA ALA A 7 -3.11 13.66 -1.00
C ALA A 7 -2.92 13.30 0.48
N PHE A 8 -2.16 14.11 1.23
CA PHE A 8 -2.04 13.93 2.68
C PHE A 8 -3.39 14.01 3.40
N LYS A 9 -4.21 15.02 3.07
CA LYS A 9 -5.55 15.19 3.66
C LYS A 9 -6.46 14.03 3.30
N MET A 10 -6.48 13.62 2.03
CA MET A 10 -7.25 12.47 1.54
C MET A 10 -6.87 11.22 2.32
N LEU A 11 -5.58 10.88 2.38
CA LEU A 11 -5.09 9.70 3.10
C LEU A 11 -5.39 9.74 4.60
N SER A 12 -5.24 10.92 5.23
CA SER A 12 -5.52 11.09 6.66
C SER A 12 -6.99 10.89 7.02
N GLY A 13 -7.91 11.11 6.06
CA GLY A 13 -9.34 10.92 6.24
C GLY A 13 -9.82 9.49 6.02
N LYS A 14 -8.97 8.57 5.54
CA LYS A 14 -9.37 7.19 5.22
C LYS A 14 -9.49 6.33 6.47
N ALA A 15 -10.67 5.73 6.63
CA ALA A 15 -11.00 4.79 7.69
C ALA A 15 -11.78 3.61 7.14
N HIS A 16 -11.66 2.47 7.81
CA HIS A 16 -12.45 1.28 7.56
C HIS A 16 -13.88 1.44 8.07
N TRP A 17 -14.77 0.53 7.66
CA TRP A 17 -16.18 0.51 8.08
C TRP A 17 -16.37 0.49 9.60
N ASN A 18 -15.41 -0.07 10.34
CA ASN A 18 -15.40 -0.14 11.80
C ASN A 18 -14.81 1.11 12.48
N GLY A 19 -14.54 2.16 11.72
CA GLY A 19 -13.99 3.43 12.20
C GLY A 19 -12.49 3.43 12.47
N LYS A 20 -11.78 2.30 12.32
CA LYS A 20 -10.32 2.27 12.47
C LYS A 20 -9.64 2.96 11.28
N PRO A 21 -8.51 3.65 11.51
CA PRO A 21 -7.77 4.29 10.42
C PRO A 21 -7.26 3.25 9.43
N ALA A 22 -7.34 3.55 8.14
CA ALA A 22 -6.86 2.66 7.08
C ALA A 22 -5.45 3.01 6.60
N VAL A 23 -4.90 4.14 7.06
CA VAL A 23 -3.62 4.66 6.58
C VAL A 23 -2.76 5.08 7.77
N ARG A 24 -1.47 4.72 7.72
CA ARG A 24 -0.44 5.23 8.63
C ARG A 24 0.54 6.08 7.82
N ILE A 25 0.57 7.39 8.06
CA ILE A 25 1.44 8.35 7.37
C ILE A 25 2.70 8.61 8.20
N TYR A 26 3.85 8.77 7.54
CA TYR A 26 5.15 9.01 8.17
C TYR A 26 5.76 10.35 7.78
N GLY A 27 6.43 11.00 8.73
CA GLY A 27 7.30 12.15 8.49
C GLY A 27 6.60 13.46 8.10
N TRP A 28 5.28 13.47 7.94
CA TRP A 28 4.51 14.67 7.62
C TRP A 28 4.26 15.51 8.88
N LYS A 29 4.80 16.74 8.92
CA LYS A 29 4.67 17.65 10.09
C LYS A 29 3.93 18.93 9.74
N ASP A 30 4.42 19.68 8.76
CA ASP A 30 3.86 20.96 8.32
C ASP A 30 3.88 21.02 6.78
N ALA A 31 2.73 21.31 6.18
CA ALA A 31 2.57 21.46 4.73
C ALA A 31 3.47 22.56 4.11
N LYS A 32 3.94 23.53 4.91
CA LYS A 32 4.89 24.56 4.46
C LYS A 32 6.32 24.06 4.34
N MET A 33 6.72 23.11 5.19
CA MET A 33 8.06 22.52 5.21
C MET A 33 8.13 21.22 4.39
N GLN A 34 6.98 20.64 4.06
CA GLN A 34 6.91 19.36 3.39
C GLN A 34 7.15 19.46 1.88
N GLY A 35 7.96 18.53 1.38
CA GLY A 35 8.23 18.35 -0.04
C GLY A 35 7.10 17.65 -0.82
N PRO A 36 7.37 17.21 -2.06
CA PRO A 36 6.39 16.55 -2.94
C PRO A 36 6.03 15.11 -2.55
N ILE A 37 6.52 14.61 -1.41
CA ILE A 37 6.44 13.19 -1.07
C ILE A 37 5.53 12.98 0.14
N VAL A 38 4.57 12.07 -0.02
CA VAL A 38 3.76 11.52 1.07
C VAL A 38 4.17 10.06 1.26
N THR A 39 4.64 9.69 2.44
CA THR A 39 5.05 8.30 2.76
C THR A 39 4.05 7.69 3.71
N PHE A 40 3.56 6.49 3.40
CA PHE A 40 2.52 5.82 4.18
C PHE A 40 2.57 4.29 4.05
N ASN A 41 1.84 3.61 4.93
CA ASN A 41 1.43 2.22 4.78
C ASN A 41 -0.10 2.14 4.90
N LEU A 42 -0.70 1.16 4.22
CA LEU A 42 -2.11 0.82 4.40
C LEU A 42 -2.27 -0.18 5.55
N LEU A 43 -3.37 -0.06 6.26
CA LEU A 43 -3.80 -0.94 7.33
C LEU A 43 -5.05 -1.70 6.87
N ARG A 44 -5.23 -2.93 7.34
CA ARG A 44 -6.49 -3.68 7.24
C ARG A 44 -7.45 -3.27 8.34
N ASP A 45 -8.69 -3.73 8.24
CA ASP A 45 -9.75 -3.45 9.21
C ASP A 45 -9.48 -4.03 10.61
N ASP A 46 -8.64 -5.05 10.73
CA ASP A 46 -8.14 -5.54 12.02
C ASP A 46 -7.02 -4.65 12.61
N GLY A 47 -6.38 -3.81 11.80
CA GLY A 47 -5.23 -2.96 12.14
C GLY A 47 -3.87 -3.53 11.73
N SER A 48 -3.83 -4.72 11.13
CA SER A 48 -2.62 -5.30 10.54
C SER A 48 -2.18 -4.52 9.29
N PHE A 49 -0.92 -4.65 8.89
CA PHE A 49 -0.40 -3.92 7.74
C PHE A 49 -0.65 -4.66 6.43
N THR A 50 -1.03 -3.91 5.40
CA THR A 50 -0.99 -4.37 4.01
C THR A 50 0.45 -4.25 3.48
N GLY A 51 0.95 -5.31 2.86
CA GLY A 51 2.31 -5.34 2.32
C GLY A 51 2.47 -4.36 1.15
N TYR A 52 3.59 -3.62 1.09
CA TYR A 52 3.78 -2.62 0.04
C TYR A 52 3.87 -3.24 -1.37
N SER A 53 4.18 -4.54 -1.50
CA SER A 53 4.21 -5.24 -2.79
C SER A 53 2.80 -5.50 -3.32
N GLU A 54 1.85 -5.78 -2.42
CA GLU A 54 0.43 -5.89 -2.74
C GLU A 54 -0.10 -4.55 -3.26
N VAL A 55 0.18 -3.46 -2.52
CA VAL A 55 -0.21 -2.10 -2.93
C VAL A 55 0.38 -1.73 -4.30
N ALA A 56 1.65 -2.04 -4.55
CA ALA A 56 2.30 -1.76 -5.84
C ALA A 56 1.62 -2.52 -7.00
N LYS A 57 1.26 -3.80 -6.80
CA LYS A 57 0.58 -4.61 -7.82
C LYS A 57 -0.81 -4.07 -8.12
N MET A 58 -1.59 -3.72 -7.09
CA MET A 58 -2.92 -3.15 -7.27
C MET A 58 -2.84 -1.78 -7.96
N ALA A 59 -1.92 -0.92 -7.53
CA ALA A 59 -1.67 0.37 -8.18
C ALA A 59 -1.36 0.19 -9.69
N SER A 60 -0.52 -0.77 -10.06
CA SER A 60 -0.21 -1.05 -11.47
C SER A 60 -1.44 -1.50 -12.29
N LEU A 61 -2.43 -2.17 -11.69
CA LEU A 61 -3.67 -2.54 -12.39
C LEU A 61 -4.53 -1.30 -12.73
N TYR A 62 -4.41 -0.24 -11.93
CA TYR A 62 -5.05 1.06 -12.12
C TYR A 62 -4.18 2.03 -12.94
N GLY A 63 -3.02 1.59 -13.43
CA GLY A 63 -2.10 2.45 -14.18
C GLY A 63 -1.35 3.47 -13.32
N ILE A 64 -1.22 3.21 -12.02
CA ILE A 64 -0.54 4.08 -11.05
C ILE A 64 0.82 3.49 -10.69
N ASP A 65 1.87 4.28 -10.87
CA ASP A 65 3.24 3.91 -10.47
C ASP A 65 3.61 4.55 -9.12
N LEU A 66 3.70 3.72 -8.08
CA LEU A 66 4.11 4.12 -6.73
C LEU A 66 5.51 3.63 -6.41
N ARG A 67 6.25 4.41 -5.61
CA ARG A 67 7.55 3.98 -5.09
C ARG A 67 7.34 3.17 -3.81
N THR A 68 7.73 1.90 -3.81
CA THR A 68 7.59 1.01 -2.64
C THR A 68 8.93 0.40 -2.23
N GLY A 69 9.03 -0.04 -0.98
CA GLY A 69 10.21 -0.77 -0.47
C GLY A 69 10.69 -0.31 0.90
N CYS A 70 11.74 -0.97 1.39
CA CYS A 70 12.45 -0.62 2.63
C CYS A 70 12.94 0.85 2.62
N PHE A 71 13.23 1.41 3.79
CA PHE A 71 14.05 2.62 3.86
C PHE A 71 15.52 2.20 3.72
N CYS A 72 16.27 2.85 2.82
CA CYS A 72 17.70 2.56 2.65
C CYS A 72 18.57 2.96 3.86
N ASN A 73 17.95 3.47 4.92
CA ASN A 73 18.57 3.83 6.19
C ASN A 73 17.86 3.04 7.30
N SER A 74 18.58 2.14 7.95
CA SER A 74 18.06 1.33 9.06
C SER A 74 17.57 2.19 10.22
N GLY A 75 18.21 3.32 10.52
CA GLY A 75 17.73 4.27 11.53
C GLY A 75 16.35 4.86 11.19
N ALA A 76 16.04 5.05 9.90
CA ALA A 76 14.71 5.46 9.47
C ALA A 76 13.68 4.32 9.64
N CYS A 77 14.07 3.07 9.39
CA CYS A 77 13.22 1.91 9.70
C CYS A 77 12.91 1.84 11.20
N GLN A 78 13.91 2.03 12.06
CA GLN A 78 13.70 2.04 13.52
C GLN A 78 12.78 3.19 13.95
N MET A 79 13.01 4.40 13.43
CA MET A 79 12.24 5.58 13.81
C MET A 79 10.78 5.52 13.32
N TYR A 80 10.56 5.14 12.06
CA TYR A 80 9.22 5.23 11.45
C TYR A 80 8.42 3.93 11.57
N LEU A 81 9.07 2.78 11.50
CA LEU A 81 8.40 1.47 11.60
C LEU A 81 8.51 0.85 13.00
N GLU A 82 9.19 1.55 13.93
CA GLU A 82 9.35 1.18 15.33
C GLU A 82 10.05 -0.18 15.51
N HIS A 83 11.05 -0.44 14.67
CA HIS A 83 11.86 -1.65 14.76
C HIS A 83 12.95 -1.51 15.83
N SER A 84 13.11 -2.53 16.65
CA SER A 84 14.23 -2.66 17.57
C SER A 84 15.49 -3.16 16.84
N ASN A 85 16.65 -3.05 17.50
CA ASN A 85 17.89 -3.60 16.97
C ASN A 85 17.82 -5.12 16.78
N ASP A 86 17.16 -5.83 17.69
CA ASP A 86 17.03 -7.29 17.62
C ASP A 86 16.10 -7.72 16.48
N GLN A 87 15.04 -6.95 16.23
CA GLN A 87 14.17 -7.18 15.06
C GLN A 87 14.93 -6.97 13.75
N LEU A 88 15.77 -5.93 13.65
CA LEU A 88 16.57 -5.70 12.44
C LEU A 88 17.59 -6.84 12.21
N ARG A 89 18.22 -7.35 13.27
CA ARG A 89 19.11 -8.52 13.18
C ARG A 89 18.33 -9.76 12.75
N HIS A 90 17.18 -10.01 13.38
CA HIS A 90 16.31 -11.11 13.02
C HIS A 90 15.88 -11.06 11.55
N TYR A 91 15.50 -9.88 11.04
CA TYR A 91 15.15 -9.72 9.64
C TYR A 91 16.34 -9.98 8.71
N PHE A 92 17.52 -9.48 9.05
CA PHE A 92 18.74 -9.74 8.29
C PHE A 92 19.08 -11.24 8.24
N GLU A 93 19.02 -11.93 9.39
CA GLU A 93 19.25 -13.38 9.48
C GLU A 93 18.18 -14.20 8.75
N GLY A 94 16.94 -13.69 8.71
CA GLY A 94 15.84 -14.22 7.91
C GLY A 94 15.96 -13.96 6.40
N GLY A 95 17.06 -13.34 5.95
CA GLY A 95 17.33 -13.09 4.53
C GLY A 95 16.74 -11.79 3.98
N LYS A 96 16.30 -10.85 4.84
CA LYS A 96 15.78 -9.55 4.39
C LYS A 96 16.87 -8.75 3.68
N GLU A 97 16.57 -8.38 2.44
CA GLU A 97 17.41 -7.58 1.55
C GLU A 97 16.64 -6.42 0.92
N CYS A 98 17.36 -5.42 0.40
CA CYS A 98 16.73 -4.36 -0.37
C CYS A 98 16.24 -4.91 -1.71
N GLY A 99 14.97 -4.68 -2.03
CA GLY A 99 14.39 -5.15 -3.29
C GLY A 99 13.94 -6.61 -3.27
N ASP A 100 13.90 -7.28 -2.12
CA ASP A 100 13.19 -8.55 -1.95
C ASP A 100 11.66 -8.36 -1.89
N SER A 101 10.91 -9.45 -1.84
CA SER A 101 9.44 -9.48 -1.69
C SER A 101 8.97 -9.69 -0.25
N MET A 102 9.84 -9.57 0.75
CA MET A 102 9.52 -9.68 2.18
C MET A 102 9.11 -8.32 2.72
N ASP A 103 7.91 -7.89 2.37
CA ASP A 103 7.34 -6.59 2.76
C ASP A 103 6.68 -6.59 4.14
N LEU A 104 6.30 -7.76 4.64
CA LEU A 104 5.84 -8.00 6.02
C LEU A 104 6.67 -9.12 6.66
N MET A 105 7.23 -8.84 7.84
CA MET A 105 7.92 -9.82 8.68
C MET A 105 7.30 -9.76 10.08
N ASP A 106 6.81 -10.90 10.57
CA ASP A 106 6.07 -11.00 11.84
C ASP A 106 4.88 -10.01 11.93
N GLY A 107 4.19 -9.81 10.81
CA GLY A 107 3.07 -8.87 10.71
C GLY A 107 3.47 -7.39 10.71
N ARG A 108 4.77 -7.06 10.77
CA ARG A 108 5.27 -5.69 10.72
C ARG A 108 5.82 -5.33 9.34
N PRO A 109 5.62 -4.10 8.88
CA PRO A 109 6.14 -3.65 7.59
C PRO A 109 7.66 -3.53 7.65
N THR A 110 8.33 -3.96 6.59
CA THR A 110 9.77 -3.78 6.41
C THR A 110 10.09 -2.53 5.59
N GLY A 111 9.06 -1.82 5.13
CA GLY A 111 9.16 -0.65 4.27
C GLY A 111 7.82 0.07 4.11
N ALA A 112 7.79 1.06 3.22
CA ALA A 112 6.64 1.94 3.04
C ALA A 112 6.33 2.21 1.56
N VAL A 113 5.11 2.68 1.33
CA VAL A 113 4.66 3.23 0.06
C VAL A 113 4.95 4.74 0.06
N ARG A 114 5.43 5.27 -1.06
CA ARG A 114 5.69 6.70 -1.26
C ARG A 114 5.00 7.19 -2.52
N ILE A 115 4.16 8.21 -2.37
CA ILE A 115 3.69 9.03 -3.48
C ILE A 115 4.76 10.08 -3.74
N SER A 116 5.22 10.19 -4.99
CA SER A 116 6.20 11.21 -5.39
C SER A 116 5.62 12.06 -6.50
N PHE A 117 5.10 13.23 -6.14
CA PHE A 117 4.49 14.13 -7.12
C PHE A 117 5.56 14.82 -7.97
N GLY A 118 5.36 14.76 -9.28
CA GLY A 118 6.15 15.49 -10.26
C GLY A 118 5.50 16.82 -10.64
N ARG A 119 6.17 17.61 -11.49
CA ARG A 119 5.63 18.87 -12.01
C ARG A 119 4.32 18.71 -12.78
N GLN A 120 4.15 17.56 -13.43
CA GLN A 120 2.99 17.22 -14.26
C GLN A 120 1.87 16.53 -13.48
N SER A 121 2.07 16.24 -12.19
CA SER A 121 1.03 15.60 -11.41
C SER A 121 -0.13 16.56 -11.16
N THR A 122 -1.36 16.05 -11.25
CA THR A 122 -2.60 16.82 -11.14
C THR A 122 -3.52 16.29 -10.03
N ALA A 123 -4.55 17.06 -9.66
CA ALA A 123 -5.49 16.62 -8.62
C ALA A 123 -6.20 15.31 -9.02
N GLU A 124 -6.43 15.11 -10.32
CA GLU A 124 -7.00 13.89 -10.87
C GLU A 124 -6.13 12.65 -10.62
N ASP A 125 -4.80 12.80 -10.49
CA ASP A 125 -3.92 11.70 -10.07
C ASP A 125 -4.19 11.29 -8.60
N VAL A 126 -4.54 12.26 -7.75
CA VAL A 126 -4.93 12.00 -6.35
C VAL A 126 -6.28 11.30 -6.32
N ASP A 127 -7.24 11.74 -7.15
CA ASP A 127 -8.56 11.12 -7.25
C ASP A 127 -8.47 9.68 -7.76
N ALA A 128 -7.59 9.41 -8.74
CA ALA A 128 -7.35 8.06 -9.24
C ALA A 128 -6.74 7.14 -8.15
N LEU A 129 -5.80 7.67 -7.36
CA LEU A 129 -5.23 6.96 -6.22
C LEU A 129 -6.27 6.69 -5.14
N GLU A 130 -7.11 7.68 -4.83
CA GLU A 130 -8.21 7.55 -3.87
C GLU A 130 -9.18 6.44 -4.28
N GLN A 131 -9.64 6.45 -5.53
CA GLN A 131 -10.52 5.41 -6.07
C GLN A 131 -9.91 4.01 -5.97
N MET A 132 -8.62 3.88 -6.28
CA MET A 132 -7.91 2.61 -6.16
C MET A 132 -7.84 2.13 -4.70
N ILE A 133 -7.52 3.04 -3.76
CA ILE A 133 -7.48 2.71 -2.33
C ILE A 133 -8.86 2.26 -1.85
N ASP A 134 -9.90 3.03 -2.17
CA ASP A 134 -11.26 2.77 -1.72
C ASP A 134 -11.77 1.43 -2.26
N TYR A 135 -11.55 1.15 -3.54
CA TYR A 135 -12.03 -0.08 -4.16
C TYR A 135 -11.24 -1.32 -3.71
N CYS A 136 -9.92 -1.22 -3.63
CA CYS A 136 -9.05 -2.39 -3.40
C CYS A 136 -8.85 -2.72 -1.92
N PHE A 137 -8.90 -1.72 -1.04
CA PHE A 137 -8.49 -1.88 0.36
C PHE A 137 -9.55 -1.46 1.37
N LEU A 138 -10.51 -0.60 0.98
CA LEU A 138 -11.62 -0.19 1.87
C LEU A 138 -12.97 -0.74 1.43
N GLY A 139 -13.00 -1.50 0.33
CA GLY A 139 -14.22 -2.04 -0.27
C GLY A 139 -15.07 -2.76 0.77
N VAL A 140 -16.31 -2.31 0.92
CA VAL A 140 -17.26 -2.80 1.91
C VAL A 140 -17.58 -4.26 1.62
N GLN A 141 -16.88 -5.18 2.26
CA GLN A 141 -17.54 -6.40 2.71
C GLN A 141 -18.06 -6.08 4.11
N LEU A 142 -19.38 -5.82 4.20
CA LEU A 142 -20.07 -6.19 5.44
C LEU A 142 -19.62 -7.61 5.77
N PRO A 143 -19.37 -7.96 7.04
CA PRO A 143 -19.36 -9.36 7.42
C PRO A 143 -20.70 -9.91 6.93
N ILE A 144 -20.69 -10.60 5.79
CA ILE A 144 -21.78 -11.51 5.50
C ILE A 144 -21.61 -12.49 6.64
N ASP A 145 -22.55 -12.47 7.58
CA ASP A 145 -22.63 -13.49 8.60
C ASP A 145 -22.95 -14.77 7.83
N ILE A 146 -21.91 -15.45 7.36
CA ILE A 146 -22.01 -16.74 6.70
C ILE A 146 -22.19 -17.71 7.86
N ASP A 147 -23.39 -17.68 8.46
CA ASP A 147 -23.83 -18.53 9.57
C ASP A 147 -23.80 -20.03 9.20
N SER A 148 -23.52 -20.32 7.93
CA SER A 148 -23.28 -21.66 7.40
C SER A 148 -22.56 -21.54 6.05
N PRO A 149 -21.58 -22.41 5.73
CA PRO A 149 -20.86 -22.34 4.46
C PRO A 149 -21.87 -22.36 3.30
N LEU A 150 -21.95 -21.24 2.57
CA LEU A 150 -22.75 -21.14 1.35
C LEU A 150 -22.26 -22.24 0.40
N LYS A 151 -23.11 -23.23 0.18
CA LYS A 151 -22.82 -24.32 -0.76
C LYS A 151 -22.87 -23.71 -2.17
N ILE A 152 -21.73 -23.32 -2.71
CA ILE A 152 -21.62 -22.83 -4.08
C ILE A 152 -21.94 -24.01 -5.01
N THR A 153 -23.18 -24.08 -5.48
CA THR A 153 -23.67 -25.16 -6.35
C THR A 153 -23.30 -24.92 -7.81
N SER A 154 -23.21 -23.65 -8.22
CA SER A 154 -22.70 -23.25 -9.52
C SER A 154 -22.01 -21.89 -9.43
N TYR A 155 -20.83 -21.80 -10.04
CA TYR A 155 -20.09 -20.56 -10.19
C TYR A 155 -19.55 -20.49 -11.61
N SER A 156 -19.67 -19.32 -12.22
CA SER A 156 -19.13 -18.98 -13.52
C SER A 156 -18.08 -17.88 -13.33
N ALA A 157 -16.82 -18.28 -13.10
CA ALA A 157 -15.69 -17.37 -13.28
C ALA A 157 -15.49 -17.12 -14.76
N VAL A 158 -15.22 -15.88 -15.11
CA VAL A 158 -14.46 -15.60 -16.32
C VAL A 158 -13.25 -14.79 -15.88
N VAL A 159 -12.06 -15.30 -16.17
CA VAL A 159 -10.83 -14.52 -16.02
C VAL A 159 -10.98 -13.29 -16.91
N SER A 160 -11.08 -12.09 -16.36
CA SER A 160 -11.24 -10.87 -17.18
C SER A 160 -9.92 -10.48 -17.86
N ARG A 161 -8.80 -10.61 -17.13
CA ARG A 161 -7.48 -10.17 -17.56
C ARG A 161 -6.38 -10.92 -16.81
N ILE A 162 -5.28 -11.24 -17.48
CA ILE A 162 -4.05 -11.75 -16.87
C ILE A 162 -2.94 -10.72 -17.07
N VAL A 163 -2.23 -10.39 -16.00
CA VAL A 163 -1.11 -9.43 -16.02
C VAL A 163 0.12 -10.09 -15.43
N ILE A 164 1.22 -10.09 -16.19
CA ILE A 164 2.51 -10.67 -15.81
C ILE A 164 3.50 -9.55 -15.53
N TYR A 165 4.28 -9.71 -14.46
CA TYR A 165 5.34 -8.78 -14.05
C TYR A 165 6.70 -9.45 -14.23
N PRO A 166 7.28 -9.47 -15.44
CA PRO A 166 8.53 -10.18 -15.70
C PRO A 166 9.73 -9.52 -15.02
N VAL A 167 9.66 -8.20 -14.81
CA VAL A 167 10.65 -7.42 -14.07
C VAL A 167 9.98 -6.82 -12.84
N LYS A 168 10.62 -7.01 -11.70
CA LYS A 168 10.15 -6.49 -10.43
C LYS A 168 10.09 -4.96 -10.45
N SER A 169 9.01 -4.41 -9.89
CA SER A 169 8.77 -2.96 -9.77
C SER A 169 8.64 -2.23 -11.12
N CYS A 170 8.45 -2.97 -12.22
CA CYS A 170 8.08 -2.41 -13.52
C CYS A 170 6.60 -2.64 -13.81
N ARG A 171 6.09 -1.90 -14.81
CA ARG A 171 4.73 -2.07 -15.31
C ARG A 171 4.48 -3.50 -15.79
N GLY A 172 3.32 -4.05 -15.43
CA GLY A 172 2.88 -5.37 -15.88
C GLY A 172 2.51 -5.42 -17.36
N ILE A 173 2.74 -6.58 -17.99
CA ILE A 173 2.35 -6.91 -19.35
C ILE A 173 1.02 -7.65 -19.31
N VAL A 174 0.07 -7.19 -20.11
CA VAL A 174 -1.26 -7.78 -20.22
C VAL A 174 -1.22 -8.88 -21.27
N LEU A 175 -1.71 -10.07 -20.93
CA LEU A 175 -1.86 -11.13 -21.91
C LEU A 175 -3.23 -11.06 -22.56
N ASP A 176 -3.25 -11.07 -23.89
CA ASP A 176 -4.45 -11.32 -24.66
C ASP A 176 -4.81 -12.81 -24.55
N LYS A 177 -6.10 -13.09 -24.40
CA LYS A 177 -6.63 -14.46 -24.29
C LYS A 177 -6.55 -15.21 -25.61
#